data_AF-A0ABC9FJU8-F1
#
_entry.id   AF-A0ABC9FJU8-F1
#
_cell.length_a   1.000
_cell.length_b   1.000
_cell.length_c   1.000
_cell.angle_alpha   90.00
_cell.angle_beta   90.00
_cell.angle_gamma   90.00
#
_symmetry.space_group_name_H-M   'P 1'
#
loop_
_entity.id
_entity.type
_entity.pdbx_description
1 polymer ?
#
loop_
_entity_poly.entity_id
_entity_poly.type
_entity_poly.pdbx_seq_one_letter_code
_entity_poly.pdbx_strand_id
1 'polypeptide(L)'
;MPALPGLAAPAPVPAAAPSVRRTPPTLPPPPRPPCRSSFLNSWRHSPRRPSATAADAPRGGPLPEPEPEEFDELLLTALRAARIRDEESRRSDPLFIDPYAAVLLSHNVAHRDMDYLVSHAVPCQDHYRLTTRYIDDKLQNLISNSEDIRQIVLLTDGMDTRPYRLSWPRLSVVHDVSPGKVFSTATRQLRGSGAKVSRNCVLLHTPLESHDLQEGLSKNGFNGNRLSLWLLQGLPLPTTRCLENLLLVISNLAMKGSIFIGELLHFRDNTASMDMGLEQENLEKLFFTHGFRVSFVQYEDVAKDIGLDVTPWEQHGRMLFRAEQLRFSDAQMESFRMHFERMEEDADEEGFEEL
;
A
#
# COMPACT_ATOMS: atom_id res chain seq x y z
N MET A 1 -21.12 -59.17 -38.79
CA MET A 1 -20.78 -57.88 -38.14
C MET A 1 -22.00 -56.99 -38.20
N PRO A 2 -22.73 -56.79 -37.09
CA PRO A 2 -23.96 -56.00 -37.06
C PRO A 2 -23.65 -54.51 -36.89
N ALA A 3 -24.48 -53.65 -37.50
CA ALA A 3 -24.44 -52.20 -37.35
C ALA A 3 -25.28 -51.77 -36.12
N LEU A 4 -24.73 -50.89 -35.30
CA LEU A 4 -25.34 -50.33 -34.09
C LEU A 4 -26.45 -49.31 -34.43
N PRO A 5 -27.54 -49.23 -33.64
CA PRO A 5 -28.56 -48.19 -33.79
C PRO A 5 -28.15 -46.88 -33.07
N GLY A 6 -28.40 -45.75 -33.74
CA GLY A 6 -28.05 -44.40 -33.30
C GLY A 6 -28.88 -43.88 -32.12
N LEU A 7 -28.20 -43.17 -31.21
CA LEU A 7 -28.80 -42.48 -30.06
C LEU A 7 -29.62 -41.25 -30.49
N ALA A 8 -30.84 -41.15 -29.96
CA ALA A 8 -31.72 -40.00 -30.07
C ALA A 8 -31.29 -38.85 -29.13
N ALA A 9 -31.41 -37.61 -29.61
CA ALA A 9 -31.08 -36.39 -28.87
C ALA A 9 -32.09 -36.09 -27.74
N PRO A 10 -31.66 -35.45 -26.63
CA PRO A 10 -32.54 -35.16 -25.49
C PRO A 10 -33.47 -33.96 -25.72
N ALA A 11 -34.66 -34.03 -25.12
CA ALA A 11 -35.70 -33.00 -25.18
C ALA A 11 -35.36 -31.75 -24.33
N PRO A 12 -35.87 -30.55 -24.70
CA PRO A 12 -35.54 -29.29 -24.02
C PRO A 12 -36.31 -29.11 -22.69
N VAL A 13 -35.62 -28.52 -21.71
CA VAL A 13 -36.11 -28.20 -20.36
C VAL A 13 -36.93 -26.89 -20.38
N PRO A 14 -38.07 -26.78 -19.68
CA PRO A 14 -38.90 -25.57 -19.71
C PRO A 14 -38.31 -24.41 -18.90
N ALA A 15 -38.49 -23.19 -19.43
CA ALA A 15 -37.99 -21.94 -18.86
C ALA A 15 -38.75 -21.53 -17.58
N ALA A 16 -37.99 -21.09 -16.56
CA ALA A 16 -38.52 -20.60 -15.29
C ALA A 16 -39.08 -19.16 -15.41
N ALA A 17 -40.22 -18.91 -14.76
CA ALA A 17 -40.92 -17.61 -14.73
C ALA A 17 -40.18 -16.56 -13.86
N PRO A 18 -40.31 -15.25 -14.16
CA PRO A 18 -39.55 -14.20 -13.47
C PRO A 18 -40.09 -13.88 -12.07
N SER A 19 -39.17 -13.74 -11.12
CA SER A 19 -39.46 -13.39 -9.72
C SER A 19 -39.72 -11.89 -9.56
N VAL A 20 -40.89 -11.54 -9.01
CA VAL A 20 -41.29 -10.16 -8.70
C VAL A 20 -40.49 -9.65 -7.49
N ARG A 21 -39.61 -8.66 -7.70
CA ARG A 21 -38.91 -7.94 -6.61
C ARG A 21 -39.90 -7.06 -5.83
N ARG A 22 -40.13 -7.38 -4.55
CA ARG A 22 -40.76 -6.47 -3.59
C ARG A 22 -39.71 -5.50 -3.04
N THR A 23 -39.98 -4.21 -3.12
CA THR A 23 -39.18 -3.13 -2.52
C THR A 23 -39.32 -3.12 -0.99
N PRO A 24 -38.24 -2.95 -0.22
CA PRO A 24 -38.32 -2.79 1.23
C PRO A 24 -38.76 -1.37 1.62
N PRO A 25 -39.41 -1.18 2.79
CA PRO A 25 -39.87 0.13 3.24
C PRO A 25 -38.71 1.00 3.72
N THR A 26 -38.79 2.30 3.43
CA THR A 26 -37.86 3.35 3.84
C THR A 26 -38.00 3.69 5.33
N LEU A 27 -36.89 3.67 6.06
CA LEU A 27 -36.81 4.14 7.45
C LEU A 27 -36.67 5.68 7.49
N PRO A 28 -37.28 6.37 8.48
CA PRO A 28 -37.13 7.81 8.64
C PRO A 28 -35.77 8.19 9.28
N PRO A 29 -35.24 9.39 9.03
CA PRO A 29 -33.95 9.83 9.56
C PRO A 29 -34.01 10.21 11.06
N PRO A 30 -32.88 10.11 11.79
CA PRO A 30 -32.82 10.44 13.22
C PRO A 30 -32.84 11.97 13.48
N PRO A 31 -33.30 12.42 14.66
CA PRO A 31 -33.37 13.83 15.01
C PRO A 31 -31.98 14.41 15.34
N ARG A 32 -31.78 15.69 14.95
CA ARG A 32 -30.55 16.46 15.22
C ARG A 32 -30.47 16.89 16.69
N PRO A 33 -29.29 16.94 17.32
CA PRO A 33 -29.11 17.49 18.66
C PRO A 33 -29.13 19.04 18.63
N PRO A 34 -29.59 19.70 19.72
CA PRO A 34 -29.72 21.15 19.77
C PRO A 34 -28.38 21.85 19.97
N CYS A 35 -28.17 22.94 19.21
CA CYS A 35 -27.13 23.93 19.42
C CYS A 35 -27.22 24.51 20.83
N ARG A 36 -26.10 24.50 21.58
CA ARG A 36 -25.95 25.32 22.78
C ARG A 36 -25.16 26.58 22.43
N SER A 37 -25.84 27.71 22.56
CA SER A 37 -25.28 29.05 22.52
C SER A 37 -24.60 29.41 23.84
N SER A 38 -23.48 30.14 23.70
CA SER A 38 -23.00 31.24 24.54
C SER A 38 -22.94 31.07 26.06
N PHE A 39 -21.72 31.12 26.62
CA PHE A 39 -21.47 31.88 27.86
C PHE A 39 -20.09 32.55 27.82
N LEU A 40 -20.10 33.87 27.61
CA LEU A 40 -19.06 34.81 28.01
C LEU A 40 -19.04 34.92 29.54
N ASN A 41 -17.85 34.97 30.15
CA ASN A 41 -17.56 35.68 31.40
C ASN A 41 -16.03 35.86 31.46
N SER A 42 -15.45 37.04 31.23
CA SER A 42 -15.43 38.21 32.13
C SER A 42 -14.92 37.86 33.53
N TRP A 43 -13.60 37.86 33.71
CA TRP A 43 -12.96 38.06 35.00
C TRP A 43 -11.90 39.14 34.87
N ARG A 44 -12.31 40.37 35.23
CA ARG A 44 -11.42 41.46 35.63
C ARG A 44 -11.02 41.21 37.08
N HIS A 45 -9.73 41.15 37.39
CA HIS A 45 -9.19 41.69 38.65
C HIS A 45 -7.68 41.96 38.46
N SER A 46 -7.32 43.24 38.50
CA SER A 46 -5.93 43.70 38.66
C SER A 46 -5.51 43.61 40.12
N PRO A 47 -4.22 43.38 40.37
CA PRO A 47 -3.54 44.08 41.45
C PRO A 47 -2.31 44.87 40.98
N ARG A 48 -2.22 46.06 41.58
CA ARG A 48 -1.16 47.05 41.69
C ARG A 48 0.27 46.66 41.27
N ARG A 49 0.88 47.56 40.50
CA ARG A 49 2.32 47.67 40.19
C ARG A 49 3.16 47.92 41.44
N PRO A 50 4.35 47.29 41.57
CA PRO A 50 5.51 47.92 42.17
C PRO A 50 6.27 48.72 41.10
N SER A 51 6.67 49.93 41.47
CA SER A 51 7.58 50.78 40.72
C SER A 51 8.97 50.13 40.64
N ALA A 52 9.38 49.73 39.44
CA ALA A 52 10.77 49.36 39.15
C ALA A 52 11.39 50.48 38.31
N THR A 53 12.50 51.00 38.82
CA THR A 53 13.42 51.96 38.22
C THR A 53 13.95 51.47 36.88
N ALA A 54 14.09 52.38 35.93
CA ALA A 54 14.69 52.13 34.62
C ALA A 54 16.19 51.82 34.77
N ALA A 55 16.53 50.54 34.87
CA ALA A 55 17.83 49.97 34.52
C ALA A 55 17.63 48.46 34.37
N ASP A 56 18.13 47.90 33.26
CA ASP A 56 18.06 46.49 32.85
C ASP A 56 16.72 45.98 32.29
N ALA A 57 16.35 46.49 31.12
CA ALA A 57 15.62 45.70 30.14
C ALA A 57 16.64 44.85 29.34
N PRO A 58 16.56 43.51 29.31
CA PRO A 58 17.29 42.76 28.31
C PRO A 58 16.72 43.20 26.95
N ARG A 59 17.60 43.70 26.08
CA ARG A 59 17.26 44.03 24.70
C ARG A 59 16.47 42.85 24.13
N GLY A 60 15.21 43.11 23.76
CA GLY A 60 14.41 42.16 23.01
C GLY A 60 15.17 41.80 21.75
N GLY A 61 15.77 40.61 21.74
CA GLY A 61 16.09 39.95 20.50
C GLY A 61 14.78 39.75 19.72
N PRO A 62 14.85 39.59 18.40
CA PRO A 62 13.68 39.15 17.64
C PRO A 62 13.08 37.95 18.37
N LEU A 63 11.75 37.95 18.57
CA LEU A 63 11.04 36.69 18.82
C LEU A 63 11.57 35.70 17.77
N PRO A 64 11.90 34.44 18.13
CA PRO A 64 12.23 33.47 17.11
C PRO A 64 11.08 33.53 16.11
N GLU A 65 11.40 33.94 14.88
CA GLU A 65 10.52 33.70 13.74
C GLU A 65 10.11 32.23 13.88
N PRO A 66 8.81 31.88 13.79
CA PRO A 66 8.45 30.48 13.79
C PRO A 66 9.29 29.84 12.71
N GLU A 67 10.24 28.98 13.12
CA GLU A 67 11.07 28.20 12.21
C GLU A 67 10.10 27.70 11.14
N PRO A 68 10.31 28.04 9.86
CA PRO A 68 9.35 27.71 8.82
C PRO A 68 9.10 26.22 8.98
N GLU A 69 7.86 25.84 9.34
CA GLU A 69 7.52 24.44 9.63
C GLU A 69 8.02 23.64 8.42
N GLU A 70 9.15 22.96 8.61
CA GLU A 70 9.84 22.27 7.53
C GLU A 70 8.95 21.08 7.24
N PHE A 71 8.02 21.28 6.30
CA PHE A 71 7.03 20.28 5.96
C PHE A 71 7.79 19.09 5.40
N ASP A 72 7.79 18.03 6.21
CA ASP A 72 8.34 16.72 5.91
C ASP A 72 7.99 16.31 4.47
N GLU A 73 8.99 16.23 3.59
CA GLU A 73 8.83 15.97 2.16
C GLU A 73 8.06 14.67 1.90
N LEU A 74 8.23 13.67 2.78
CA LEU A 74 7.50 12.40 2.74
C LEU A 74 6.01 12.62 2.99
N LEU A 75 5.66 13.46 3.96
CA LEU A 75 4.26 13.80 4.25
C LEU A 75 3.63 14.56 3.07
N LEU A 76 4.36 15.51 2.46
CA LEU A 76 3.86 16.23 1.29
C LEU A 76 3.60 15.30 0.10
N THR A 77 4.51 14.36 -0.15
CA THR A 77 4.35 13.36 -1.22
C THR A 77 3.15 12.45 -0.97
N ALA A 78 2.97 11.97 0.26
CA ALA A 78 1.83 11.14 0.65
C ALA A 78 0.48 11.90 0.54
N LEU A 79 0.46 13.17 0.92
CA LEU A 79 -0.74 14.03 0.80
C LEU A 79 -1.12 14.28 -0.66
N ARG A 80 -0.14 14.44 -1.56
CA ARG A 80 -0.41 14.55 -3.01
C ARG A 80 -1.03 13.28 -3.55
N ALA A 81 -0.49 12.12 -3.18
CA ALA A 81 -1.03 10.83 -3.55
C ALA A 81 -2.47 10.64 -3.04
N ALA A 82 -2.74 11.00 -1.77
CA ALA A 82 -4.08 11.00 -1.21
C ALA A 82 -5.04 11.94 -1.95
N ARG A 83 -4.58 13.11 -2.38
CA ARG A 83 -5.37 14.04 -3.18
C ARG A 83 -5.75 13.48 -4.54
N ILE A 84 -4.82 12.83 -5.24
CA ILE A 84 -5.12 12.17 -6.52
C ILE A 84 -6.22 11.11 -6.33
N ARG A 85 -6.17 10.33 -5.24
CA ARG A 85 -7.19 9.32 -4.91
C ARG A 85 -8.55 9.94 -4.60
N ASP A 86 -8.58 11.06 -3.87
CA ASP A 86 -9.81 11.79 -3.57
C ASP A 86 -10.44 12.40 -4.84
N GLU A 87 -9.62 13.05 -5.67
CA GLU A 87 -10.06 13.61 -6.95
C GLU A 87 -10.60 12.53 -7.88
N GLU A 88 -9.92 11.38 -7.97
CA GLU A 88 -10.38 10.23 -8.74
C GLU A 88 -11.74 9.73 -8.24
N SER A 89 -11.89 9.57 -6.92
CA SER A 89 -13.14 9.09 -6.30
C SER A 89 -14.33 10.03 -6.53
N ARG A 90 -14.08 11.30 -6.87
CA ARG A 90 -15.10 12.33 -7.17
C ARG A 90 -15.45 12.44 -8.65
N ARG A 91 -14.79 11.69 -9.54
CA ARG A 91 -15.11 11.69 -10.98
C ARG A 91 -16.48 11.05 -11.23
N SER A 92 -17.10 11.41 -12.35
CA SER A 92 -18.37 10.82 -12.78
C SER A 92 -18.25 9.34 -13.16
N ASP A 93 -17.08 8.96 -13.67
CA ASP A 93 -16.72 7.58 -14.02
C ASP A 93 -15.34 7.26 -13.43
N PRO A 94 -15.28 6.94 -12.12
CA PRO A 94 -14.02 6.74 -11.41
C PRO A 94 -13.46 5.33 -11.62
N LEU A 95 -12.16 5.22 -11.85
CA LEU A 95 -11.45 3.96 -11.94
C LEU A 95 -11.52 3.18 -10.62
N PHE A 96 -11.42 3.88 -9.49
CA PHE A 96 -11.58 3.29 -8.16
C PHE A 96 -12.19 4.31 -7.19
N ILE A 97 -12.73 3.79 -6.09
CA ILE A 97 -13.27 4.60 -5.00
C ILE A 97 -12.40 4.41 -3.76
N ASP A 98 -11.84 5.51 -3.27
CA ASP A 98 -11.20 5.63 -1.96
C ASP A 98 -12.04 6.56 -1.06
N PRO A 99 -12.95 6.02 -0.23
CA PRO A 99 -13.83 6.83 0.61
C PRO A 99 -13.09 7.53 1.74
N TYR A 100 -11.82 7.17 1.98
CA TYR A 100 -11.02 7.69 3.08
C TYR A 100 -9.97 8.72 2.63
N ALA A 101 -9.70 8.83 1.33
CA ALA A 101 -8.73 9.78 0.79
C ALA A 101 -9.01 11.22 1.28
N ALA A 102 -10.25 11.68 1.22
CA ALA A 102 -10.66 13.01 1.70
C ALA A 102 -10.36 13.23 3.19
N VAL A 103 -10.46 12.18 4.02
CA VAL A 103 -10.21 12.25 5.47
C VAL A 103 -8.74 12.55 5.76
N LEU A 104 -7.84 12.06 4.90
CA LEU A 104 -6.40 12.24 5.06
C LEU A 104 -5.95 13.67 4.72
N LEU A 105 -6.75 14.38 3.93
CA LEU A 105 -6.52 15.76 3.53
C LEU A 105 -7.03 16.71 4.62
N SER A 106 -6.21 16.93 5.66
CA SER A 106 -6.54 17.92 6.69
C SER A 106 -6.77 19.33 6.09
N HIS A 107 -7.62 20.14 6.73
CA HIS A 107 -7.95 21.50 6.25
C HIS A 107 -6.73 22.40 6.02
N ASN A 108 -5.63 22.24 6.78
CA ASN A 108 -4.44 23.11 6.67
C ASN A 108 -3.64 22.92 5.38
N VAL A 109 -3.75 21.77 4.70
CA VAL A 109 -3.04 21.49 3.44
C VAL A 109 -3.98 21.64 2.24
N ALA A 110 -5.29 21.49 2.43
CA ALA A 110 -6.30 21.73 1.40
C ALA A 110 -6.32 23.19 0.88
N HIS A 111 -5.77 24.14 1.64
CA HIS A 111 -5.72 25.57 1.31
C HIS A 111 -4.41 26.05 0.69
N ARG A 112 -3.38 25.21 0.52
CA ARG A 112 -2.13 25.61 -0.16
C ARG A 112 -2.18 25.29 -1.64
N ASP A 113 -1.74 26.25 -2.46
CA ASP A 113 -1.73 26.14 -3.92
C ASP A 113 -0.96 24.91 -4.39
N MET A 114 -1.58 24.21 -5.34
CA MET A 114 -1.05 23.02 -6.01
C MET A 114 0.25 23.27 -6.79
N ASP A 115 0.63 24.52 -7.02
CA ASP A 115 1.85 24.87 -7.76
C ASP A 115 3.12 24.70 -6.91
N TYR A 116 3.03 24.82 -5.58
CA TYR A 116 4.13 24.42 -4.66
C TYR A 116 4.21 22.89 -4.49
N LEU A 117 3.14 22.22 -4.93
CA LEU A 117 2.95 20.80 -5.19
C LEU A 117 3.93 20.07 -6.12
N VAL A 118 4.74 20.81 -6.86
CA VAL A 118 5.40 20.31 -8.07
C VAL A 118 6.84 19.90 -7.76
N SER A 119 6.98 18.80 -7.02
CA SER A 119 8.25 18.05 -7.05
C SER A 119 8.26 17.23 -8.34
N HIS A 120 9.42 17.16 -8.99
CA HIS A 120 9.63 16.32 -10.17
C HIS A 120 9.51 14.80 -9.86
N ALA A 121 9.29 14.44 -8.59
CA ALA A 121 9.00 13.08 -8.14
C ALA A 121 7.51 12.68 -8.24
N VAL A 122 6.60 13.64 -8.51
CA VAL A 122 5.15 13.36 -8.54
C VAL A 122 4.78 12.60 -9.83
N PRO A 123 4.04 11.49 -9.74
CA PRO A 123 3.55 10.78 -10.92
C PRO A 123 2.69 11.69 -11.80
N CYS A 124 2.70 11.45 -13.10
CA CYS A 124 1.54 11.78 -13.93
C CYS A 124 0.28 11.29 -13.20
N GLN A 125 -0.67 12.18 -12.91
CA GLN A 125 -1.84 11.84 -12.09
C GLN A 125 -2.59 10.63 -12.66
N ASP A 126 -2.66 10.54 -13.99
CA ASP A 126 -3.31 9.43 -14.69
C ASP A 126 -2.54 8.12 -14.51
N HIS A 127 -1.20 8.12 -14.57
CA HIS A 127 -0.41 6.94 -14.22
C HIS A 127 -0.69 6.50 -12.79
N TYR A 128 -0.71 7.42 -11.81
CA TYR A 128 -1.00 7.03 -10.43
C TYR A 128 -2.40 6.42 -10.26
N ARG A 129 -3.41 6.97 -10.94
CA ARG A 129 -4.78 6.44 -10.93
C ARG A 129 -4.82 5.03 -11.51
N LEU A 130 -4.19 4.81 -12.66
CA LEU A 130 -4.11 3.52 -13.32
C LEU A 130 -3.34 2.49 -12.52
N THR A 131 -2.20 2.87 -11.95
CA THR A 131 -1.41 2.02 -11.07
C THR A 131 -2.24 1.59 -9.86
N THR A 132 -2.97 2.53 -9.26
CA THR A 132 -3.85 2.20 -8.12
C THR A 132 -4.91 1.19 -8.53
N ARG A 133 -5.59 1.42 -9.67
CA ARG A 133 -6.58 0.50 -10.23
C ARG A 133 -6.00 -0.88 -10.50
N TYR A 134 -4.87 -0.94 -11.20
CA TYR A 134 -4.18 -2.17 -11.57
C TYR A 134 -3.78 -2.98 -10.34
N ILE A 135 -3.11 -2.35 -9.38
CA ILE A 135 -2.66 -3.00 -8.14
C ILE A 135 -3.86 -3.51 -7.35
N ASP A 136 -4.93 -2.72 -7.23
CA ASP A 136 -6.16 -3.14 -6.54
C ASP A 136 -6.80 -4.37 -7.18
N ASP A 137 -6.97 -4.35 -8.51
CA ASP A 137 -7.58 -5.46 -9.25
C ASP A 137 -6.73 -6.73 -9.14
N LYS A 138 -5.40 -6.62 -9.29
CA LYS A 138 -4.49 -7.76 -9.12
C LYS A 138 -4.46 -8.28 -7.69
N LEU A 139 -4.42 -7.39 -6.69
CA LEU A 139 -4.49 -7.76 -5.28
C LEU A 139 -5.77 -8.56 -5.00
N GLN A 140 -6.93 -8.00 -5.33
CA GLN A 140 -8.23 -8.65 -5.08
C GLN A 140 -8.34 -9.98 -5.83
N ASN A 141 -7.87 -10.06 -7.08
CA ASN A 141 -7.87 -11.29 -7.86
C ASN A 141 -7.00 -12.38 -7.20
N LEU A 142 -5.76 -12.06 -6.85
CA LEU A 142 -4.81 -13.02 -6.27
C LEU A 142 -5.28 -13.56 -4.92
N ILE A 143 -5.78 -12.69 -4.03
CA ILE A 143 -6.23 -13.12 -2.70
C ILE A 143 -7.58 -13.86 -2.74
N SER A 144 -8.40 -13.63 -3.77
CA SER A 144 -9.68 -14.34 -3.94
C SER A 144 -9.51 -15.71 -4.59
N ASN A 145 -8.53 -15.85 -5.48
CA ASN A 145 -8.27 -17.09 -6.22
C ASN A 145 -7.30 -18.04 -5.51
N SER A 146 -6.70 -17.63 -4.39
CA SER A 146 -5.79 -18.47 -3.59
C SER A 146 -6.26 -18.60 -2.16
N GLU A 147 -6.38 -19.84 -1.68
CA GLU A 147 -6.66 -20.11 -0.26
C GLU A 147 -5.43 -19.87 0.64
N ASP A 148 -4.24 -19.89 0.06
CA ASP A 148 -2.96 -19.84 0.79
C ASP A 148 -2.43 -18.43 1.02
N ILE A 149 -2.77 -17.47 0.14
CA ILE A 149 -2.33 -16.08 0.29
C ILE A 149 -3.17 -15.41 1.40
N ARG A 150 -2.61 -15.36 2.60
CA ARG A 150 -3.17 -14.65 3.77
C ARG A 150 -2.22 -13.61 4.35
N GLN A 151 -1.00 -13.51 3.84
CA GLN A 151 -0.01 -12.54 4.27
C GLN A 151 0.24 -11.53 3.14
N ILE A 152 -0.09 -10.27 3.40
CA ILE A 152 0.04 -9.19 2.42
C ILE A 152 0.98 -8.14 3.00
N VAL A 153 1.93 -7.65 2.21
CA VAL A 153 2.84 -6.58 2.61
C VAL A 153 2.61 -5.38 1.69
N LEU A 154 2.22 -4.26 2.27
CA LEU A 154 2.05 -2.99 1.60
C LEU A 154 3.30 -2.14 1.85
N LEU A 155 4.05 -1.86 0.79
CA LEU A 155 5.21 -0.97 0.78
C LEU A 155 4.75 0.39 0.25
N THR A 156 4.49 1.34 1.16
CA THR A 156 3.69 2.55 0.85
C THR A 156 4.29 3.85 1.34
N ASP A 157 3.67 4.97 0.95
CA ASP A 157 3.96 6.31 1.46
C ASP A 157 3.42 6.58 2.89
N GLY A 158 2.67 5.63 3.47
CA GLY A 158 2.08 5.72 4.81
C GLY A 158 0.66 6.29 4.83
N MET A 159 0.08 6.64 3.68
CA MET A 159 -1.32 7.09 3.55
C MET A 159 -2.20 6.09 2.79
N ASP A 160 -1.77 4.84 2.65
CA ASP A 160 -2.55 3.81 1.97
C ASP A 160 -3.82 3.42 2.77
N THR A 161 -4.94 3.43 2.07
CA THR A 161 -6.29 3.18 2.60
C THR A 161 -6.82 1.78 2.26
N ARG A 162 -6.08 0.97 1.49
CA ARG A 162 -6.45 -0.41 1.12
C ARG A 162 -6.89 -1.27 2.31
N PRO A 163 -6.21 -1.25 3.48
CA PRO A 163 -6.67 -2.01 4.64
C PRO A 163 -8.11 -1.69 5.08
N TYR A 164 -8.58 -0.47 4.79
CA TYR A 164 -9.89 0.05 5.20
C TYR A 164 -10.96 -0.07 4.11
N ARG A 165 -10.58 0.01 2.83
CA ARG A 165 -11.53 0.04 1.69
C ARG A 165 -11.64 -1.26 0.91
N LEU A 166 -10.62 -2.12 0.93
CA LEU A 166 -10.64 -3.41 0.22
C LEU A 166 -11.22 -4.54 1.09
N SER A 167 -11.73 -5.57 0.41
CA SER A 167 -12.30 -6.74 1.06
C SER A 167 -11.24 -7.82 1.23
N TRP A 168 -11.00 -8.21 2.48
CA TRP A 168 -9.97 -9.19 2.82
C TRP A 168 -10.59 -10.56 3.15
N PRO A 169 -10.00 -11.66 2.64
CA PRO A 169 -10.30 -13.02 3.09
C PRO A 169 -10.15 -13.15 4.61
N ARG A 170 -10.82 -14.15 5.20
CA ARG A 170 -10.70 -14.42 6.64
C ARG A 170 -9.25 -14.74 7.00
N LEU A 171 -8.82 -14.22 8.15
CA LEU A 171 -7.48 -14.43 8.71
C LEU A 171 -6.35 -13.80 7.86
N SER A 172 -6.65 -12.74 7.11
CA SER A 172 -5.63 -11.95 6.45
C SER A 172 -4.82 -11.14 7.45
N VAL A 173 -3.50 -11.10 7.25
CA VAL A 173 -2.58 -10.19 7.94
C VAL A 173 -1.99 -9.26 6.90
N VAL A 174 -2.21 -7.97 7.10
CA VAL A 174 -1.65 -6.91 6.25
C VAL A 174 -0.55 -6.23 7.04
N HIS A 175 0.68 -6.37 6.56
CA HIS A 175 1.84 -5.66 7.05
C HIS A 175 1.99 -4.37 6.26
N ASP A 176 1.94 -3.23 6.91
CA ASP A 176 2.28 -1.94 6.31
C ASP A 176 3.75 -1.63 6.62
N VAL A 177 4.53 -1.33 5.58
CA VAL A 177 5.89 -0.81 5.68
C VAL A 177 5.90 0.57 5.03
N SER A 178 6.05 1.59 5.85
CA SER A 178 5.96 2.98 5.42
C SER A 178 6.65 3.93 6.41
N PRO A 179 6.88 5.21 6.07
CA PRO A 179 7.43 6.19 6.99
C PRO A 179 6.58 6.34 8.25
N GLY A 180 7.15 6.10 9.43
CA GLY A 180 6.37 5.95 10.67
C GLY A 180 5.58 7.21 11.06
N LYS A 181 6.14 8.40 10.82
CA LYS A 181 5.47 9.68 11.11
C LYS A 181 4.25 9.91 10.22
N VAL A 182 4.33 9.57 8.94
CA VAL A 182 3.21 9.69 7.99
C VAL A 182 2.11 8.69 8.36
N PHE A 183 2.47 7.42 8.59
CA PHE A 183 1.53 6.39 9.02
C PHE A 183 0.79 6.75 10.31
N SER A 184 1.51 7.27 11.31
CA SER A 184 0.90 7.68 12.59
C SER A 184 -0.11 8.82 12.43
N THR A 185 0.15 9.73 11.48
CA THR A 185 -0.73 10.86 11.17
C THR A 185 -1.99 10.37 10.45
N ALA A 186 -1.82 9.54 9.42
CA ALA A 186 -2.92 8.94 8.67
C ALA A 186 -3.82 8.09 9.57
N THR A 187 -3.22 7.22 10.38
CA THR A 187 -3.96 6.34 11.32
C THR A 187 -4.77 7.15 12.33
N ARG A 188 -4.26 8.27 12.83
CA ARG A 188 -4.98 9.15 13.75
C ARG A 188 -6.21 9.78 13.08
N GLN A 189 -6.06 10.27 11.85
CA GLN A 189 -7.15 10.87 11.08
C GLN A 189 -8.24 9.83 10.72
N LEU A 190 -7.82 8.66 10.24
CA LEU A 190 -8.72 7.55 9.91
C LEU A 190 -9.49 7.05 11.14
N ARG A 191 -8.83 6.90 12.29
CA ARG A 191 -9.52 6.56 13.55
C ARG A 191 -10.50 7.66 13.97
N GLY A 192 -10.12 8.93 13.81
CA GLY A 192 -10.97 10.08 14.11
C GLY A 192 -12.24 10.17 13.26
N SER A 193 -12.20 9.72 12.00
CA SER A 193 -13.38 9.65 11.13
C SER A 193 -14.26 8.41 11.35
N GLY A 194 -13.80 7.48 12.20
CA GLY A 194 -14.50 6.21 12.44
C GLY A 194 -14.19 5.13 11.41
N ALA A 195 -13.15 5.29 10.57
CA ALA A 195 -12.68 4.24 9.68
C ALA A 195 -12.24 3.01 10.47
N LYS A 196 -12.61 1.83 9.98
CA LYS A 196 -12.26 0.55 10.60
C LYS A 196 -11.71 -0.40 9.55
N VAL A 197 -10.58 -1.02 9.86
CA VAL A 197 -10.06 -2.16 9.10
C VAL A 197 -11.08 -3.29 9.16
N SER A 198 -11.18 -4.05 8.07
CA SER A 198 -12.07 -5.22 8.00
C SER A 198 -11.83 -6.17 9.17
N ARG A 199 -12.89 -6.75 9.74
CA ARG A 199 -12.79 -7.73 10.84
C ARG A 199 -12.04 -9.01 10.45
N ASN A 200 -11.90 -9.26 9.16
CA ASN A 200 -11.17 -10.40 8.62
C ASN A 200 -9.65 -10.15 8.53
N CYS A 201 -9.22 -8.90 8.75
CA CYS A 201 -7.87 -8.42 8.52
C CYS A 201 -7.25 -7.85 9.81
N VAL A 202 -6.00 -8.19 10.08
CA VAL A 202 -5.18 -7.50 11.09
C VAL A 202 -4.17 -6.62 10.38
N LEU A 203 -4.12 -5.34 10.70
CA LEU A 203 -3.14 -4.38 10.17
C LEU A 203 -2.00 -4.19 11.17
N LEU A 204 -0.76 -4.45 10.73
CA LEU A 204 0.45 -4.32 11.54
C LEU A 204 1.46 -3.42 10.83
N HIS A 205 1.93 -2.38 11.51
CA HIS A 205 2.86 -1.41 10.91
C HIS A 205 4.30 -1.67 11.34
N THR A 206 5.21 -1.61 10.37
CA THR A 206 6.66 -1.66 10.55
C THR A 206 7.24 -0.37 9.96
N PRO A 207 7.82 0.53 10.78
CA PRO A 207 8.41 1.76 10.28
C PRO A 207 9.54 1.49 9.28
N LEU A 208 9.53 2.19 8.15
CA LEU A 208 10.59 2.09 7.13
C LEU A 208 11.98 2.47 7.69
N GLU A 209 12.00 3.35 8.69
CA GLU A 209 13.21 3.83 9.37
C GLU A 209 13.81 2.80 10.36
N SER A 210 13.22 1.60 10.47
CA SER A 210 13.77 0.53 11.29
C SER A 210 15.18 0.16 10.83
N HIS A 211 16.11 -0.01 11.78
CA HIS A 211 17.49 -0.43 11.48
C HIS A 211 17.54 -1.81 10.83
N ASP A 212 16.58 -2.68 11.16
CA ASP A 212 16.41 -4.00 10.56
C ASP A 212 14.93 -4.20 10.20
N LEU A 213 14.63 -4.10 8.90
CA LEU A 213 13.26 -4.29 8.39
C LEU A 213 12.84 -5.76 8.44
N GLN A 214 13.78 -6.69 8.24
CA GLN A 214 13.53 -8.13 8.26
C GLN A 214 13.14 -8.59 9.68
N GLU A 215 13.90 -8.14 10.68
CA GLU A 215 13.58 -8.40 12.10
C GLU A 215 12.26 -7.72 12.51
N GLY A 216 12.02 -6.48 12.06
CA GLY A 216 10.78 -5.75 12.34
C GLY A 216 9.53 -6.47 11.82
N LEU A 217 9.57 -6.96 10.57
CA LEU A 217 8.48 -7.75 10.00
C LEU A 217 8.29 -9.08 10.73
N SER A 218 9.39 -9.77 11.08
CA SER A 218 9.34 -11.04 11.82
C SER A 218 8.76 -10.88 13.23
N LYS A 219 9.12 -9.80 13.95
CA LYS A 219 8.53 -9.43 15.24
C LYS A 219 7.03 -9.14 15.13
N ASN A 220 6.62 -8.57 14.01
CA ASN A 220 5.21 -8.38 13.66
C ASN A 220 4.52 -9.66 13.13
N GLY A 221 5.16 -10.83 13.27
CA GLY A 221 4.55 -12.12 12.93
C GLY A 221 4.55 -12.45 11.44
N PHE A 222 5.36 -11.77 10.63
CA PHE A 222 5.62 -12.22 9.26
C PHE A 222 6.20 -13.64 9.29
N ASN A 223 5.79 -14.50 8.35
CA ASN A 223 6.19 -15.91 8.35
C ASN A 223 6.69 -16.33 6.98
N GLY A 224 8.01 -16.46 6.85
CA GLY A 224 8.67 -16.83 5.59
C GLY A 224 8.38 -18.24 5.10
N ASN A 225 7.65 -19.07 5.83
CA ASN A 225 7.15 -20.37 5.38
C ASN A 225 5.75 -20.29 4.73
N ARG A 226 5.18 -19.09 4.56
CA ARG A 226 3.83 -18.88 4.01
C ARG A 226 3.82 -17.97 2.79
N LEU A 227 2.86 -18.21 1.89
CA LEU A 227 2.75 -17.46 0.65
C LEU A 227 2.40 -16.01 0.96
N SER A 228 3.18 -15.10 0.39
CA SER A 228 3.06 -13.68 0.64
C SER A 228 2.82 -12.92 -0.67
N LEU A 229 2.04 -11.84 -0.57
CA LEU A 229 1.81 -10.90 -1.66
C LEU A 229 2.34 -9.53 -1.26
N TRP A 230 3.31 -9.03 -2.02
CA TRP A 230 3.99 -7.76 -1.77
C TRP A 230 3.52 -6.73 -2.79
N LEU A 231 3.15 -5.54 -2.32
CA LEU A 231 2.67 -4.43 -3.14
C LEU A 231 3.58 -3.22 -2.94
N LEU A 232 4.13 -2.67 -4.03
CA LEU A 232 4.92 -1.43 -4.00
C LEU A 232 4.19 -0.30 -4.72
N GLN A 233 3.82 0.73 -3.98
CA GLN A 233 3.28 1.97 -4.56
C GLN A 233 3.54 3.15 -3.64
N GLY A 234 4.25 4.17 -4.14
CA GLY A 234 4.53 5.40 -3.39
C GLY A 234 5.59 5.29 -2.29
N LEU A 235 6.18 4.12 -2.02
CA LEU A 235 7.30 4.01 -1.08
C LEU A 235 8.48 4.90 -1.54
N PRO A 236 9.08 5.73 -0.67
CA PRO A 236 10.20 6.58 -1.04
C PRO A 236 11.47 5.75 -1.27
N LEU A 237 11.77 5.48 -2.54
CA LEU A 237 12.99 4.80 -3.00
C LEU A 237 13.84 5.77 -3.83
N PRO A 238 14.66 6.62 -3.21
CA PRO A 238 15.36 7.70 -3.92
C PRO A 238 16.50 7.21 -4.82
N THR A 239 17.01 5.99 -4.59
CA THR A 239 18.17 5.45 -5.32
C THR A 239 17.95 3.99 -5.69
N THR A 240 18.64 3.52 -6.74
CA THR A 240 18.67 2.10 -7.11
C THR A 240 19.09 1.24 -5.93
N ARG A 241 20.09 1.67 -5.13
CA ARG A 241 20.54 0.96 -3.93
C ARG A 241 19.44 0.73 -2.89
N CYS A 242 18.49 1.67 -2.76
CA CYS A 242 17.32 1.47 -1.89
C CYS A 242 16.44 0.32 -2.40
N LEU A 243 16.27 0.20 -3.72
CA LEU A 243 15.56 -0.93 -4.34
C LEU A 243 16.35 -2.24 -4.17
N GLU A 244 17.67 -2.24 -4.36
CA GLU A 244 18.50 -3.45 -4.15
C GLU A 244 18.36 -3.98 -2.72
N ASN A 245 18.48 -3.09 -1.73
CA ASN A 245 18.31 -3.45 -0.31
C ASN A 245 16.90 -3.99 -0.03
N LEU A 246 15.88 -3.37 -0.62
CA LEU A 246 14.49 -3.83 -0.48
C LEU A 246 14.32 -5.22 -1.10
N LEU A 247 14.83 -5.45 -2.31
CA LEU A 247 14.78 -6.76 -2.97
C LEU A 247 15.49 -7.83 -2.16
N LEU A 248 16.63 -7.51 -1.52
CA LEU A 248 17.33 -8.41 -0.63
C LEU A 248 16.44 -8.80 0.58
N VAL A 249 15.83 -7.82 1.25
CA VAL A 249 14.91 -8.08 2.38
C VAL A 249 13.73 -8.95 1.95
N ILE A 250 13.09 -8.63 0.81
CA ILE A 250 11.97 -9.42 0.29
C ILE A 250 12.45 -10.83 -0.07
N SER A 251 13.65 -11.00 -0.66
CA SER A 251 14.18 -12.30 -1.05
C SER A 251 14.41 -13.22 0.15
N ASN A 252 14.92 -12.66 1.25
CA ASN A 252 15.15 -13.39 2.49
C ASN A 252 13.85 -13.79 3.18
N LEU A 253 12.82 -12.94 3.11
CA LEU A 253 11.54 -13.14 3.80
C LEU A 253 10.54 -13.97 3.00
N ALA A 254 10.33 -13.63 1.72
CA ALA A 254 9.24 -14.16 0.93
C ALA A 254 9.49 -15.62 0.56
N MET A 255 8.52 -16.50 0.83
CA MET A 255 8.64 -17.89 0.41
C MET A 255 8.66 -18.01 -1.11
N LYS A 256 9.26 -19.08 -1.63
CA LYS A 256 9.20 -19.42 -3.05
C LYS A 256 7.75 -19.44 -3.57
N GLY A 257 7.51 -18.79 -4.71
CA GLY A 257 6.18 -18.63 -5.32
C GLY A 257 5.42 -17.40 -4.82
N SER A 258 5.93 -16.67 -3.84
CA SER A 258 5.38 -15.37 -3.43
C SER A 258 5.43 -14.37 -4.58
N ILE A 259 4.47 -13.45 -4.61
CA ILE A 259 4.30 -12.50 -5.70
C ILE A 259 4.65 -11.10 -5.20
N PHE A 260 5.36 -10.34 -6.02
CA PHE A 260 5.68 -8.94 -5.80
C PHE A 260 5.19 -8.12 -6.99
N ILE A 261 4.25 -7.20 -6.77
CA ILE A 261 3.74 -6.30 -7.82
C ILE A 261 3.90 -4.85 -7.39
N GLY A 262 4.06 -3.95 -8.34
CA GLY A 262 4.10 -2.54 -8.00
C GLY A 262 4.50 -1.64 -9.15
N GLU A 263 4.80 -0.40 -8.77
CA GLU A 263 5.43 0.58 -9.65
C GLU A 263 6.87 0.86 -9.21
N LEU A 264 7.75 1.06 -10.18
CA LEU A 264 9.07 1.64 -9.97
C LEU A 264 9.13 3.04 -10.55
N LEU A 265 9.84 3.90 -9.84
CA LEU A 265 10.30 5.18 -10.37
C LEU A 265 11.55 4.94 -11.19
N HIS A 266 11.67 5.67 -12.28
CA HIS A 266 12.92 5.78 -13.01
C HIS A 266 13.97 6.45 -12.11
N PHE A 267 15.07 5.75 -11.86
CA PHE A 267 16.18 6.23 -11.07
C PHE A 267 17.08 7.11 -11.95
N ARG A 268 17.08 8.43 -11.74
CA ARG A 268 17.97 9.35 -12.47
C ARG A 268 19.42 9.22 -11.96
N ASP A 269 20.13 8.17 -12.36
CA ASP A 269 21.59 8.11 -12.20
C ASP A 269 22.26 8.82 -13.39
N ASN A 270 22.33 10.14 -13.26
CA ASN A 270 23.17 11.12 -13.97
C ASN A 270 24.00 10.63 -15.19
N THR A 271 23.39 10.32 -16.34
CA THR A 271 24.01 10.45 -17.69
C THR A 271 22.95 10.55 -18.80
N ALA A 272 23.36 11.11 -19.94
CA ALA A 272 22.55 11.61 -21.05
C ALA A 272 21.74 10.57 -21.84
N SER A 273 20.67 11.03 -22.51
CA SER A 273 19.96 10.36 -23.64
C SER A 273 19.45 8.94 -23.36
N MET A 274 18.19 8.86 -22.95
CA MET A 274 17.54 7.65 -22.42
C MET A 274 17.34 6.54 -23.46
N ASP A 275 17.89 5.37 -23.16
CA ASP A 275 17.43 4.10 -23.72
C ASP A 275 16.60 3.37 -22.64
N MET A 276 15.28 3.51 -22.74
CA MET A 276 14.33 2.83 -21.85
C MET A 276 14.51 1.30 -21.86
N GLY A 277 15.01 0.74 -22.97
CA GLY A 277 15.27 -0.69 -23.09
C GLY A 277 16.45 -1.13 -22.22
N LEU A 278 17.54 -0.35 -22.20
CA LEU A 278 18.72 -0.64 -21.38
C LEU A 278 18.40 -0.58 -19.88
N GLU A 279 17.56 0.37 -19.46
CA GLU A 279 17.13 0.46 -18.07
C GLU A 279 16.25 -0.69 -17.64
N GLN A 280 15.31 -1.10 -18.49
CA GLN A 280 14.50 -2.28 -18.26
C GLN A 280 15.39 -3.51 -18.10
N GLU A 281 16.35 -3.73 -19.00
CA GLU A 281 17.29 -4.85 -18.92
C GLU A 281 18.12 -4.84 -17.62
N ASN A 282 18.58 -3.66 -17.20
CA ASN A 282 19.30 -3.49 -15.93
C ASN A 282 18.42 -3.86 -14.73
N LEU A 283 17.15 -3.44 -14.72
CA LEU A 283 16.20 -3.82 -13.67
C LEU A 283 15.87 -5.32 -13.72
N GLU A 284 15.66 -5.91 -14.90
CA GLU A 284 15.44 -7.36 -15.04
C GLU A 284 16.60 -8.15 -14.44
N LYS A 285 17.83 -7.75 -14.75
CA LYS A 285 19.05 -8.33 -14.16
C LYS A 285 19.08 -8.16 -12.65
N LEU A 286 18.75 -6.97 -12.14
CA LEU A 286 18.74 -6.70 -10.71
C LEU A 286 17.75 -7.58 -9.95
N PHE A 287 16.51 -7.69 -10.44
CA PHE A 287 15.49 -8.59 -9.88
C PHE A 287 15.96 -10.05 -9.92
N PHE A 288 16.53 -10.48 -11.05
CA PHE A 288 17.01 -11.84 -11.22
C PHE A 288 18.14 -12.18 -10.24
N THR A 289 19.11 -11.29 -10.03
CA THR A 289 20.18 -11.47 -9.04
C THR A 289 19.65 -11.67 -7.62
N HIS A 290 18.52 -11.03 -7.30
CA HIS A 290 17.83 -11.18 -6.01
C HIS A 290 16.80 -12.32 -5.99
N GLY A 291 16.76 -13.17 -7.01
CA GLY A 291 15.92 -14.37 -7.02
C GLY A 291 14.51 -14.16 -7.52
N PHE A 292 14.21 -13.05 -8.20
CA PHE A 292 12.89 -12.77 -8.75
C PHE A 292 12.85 -12.94 -10.27
N ARG A 293 11.78 -13.58 -10.77
CA ARG A 293 11.41 -13.48 -12.18
C ARG A 293 10.47 -12.30 -12.36
N VAL A 294 10.94 -11.20 -12.93
CA VAL A 294 10.13 -10.01 -13.18
C VAL A 294 9.59 -9.99 -14.62
N SER A 295 8.42 -9.38 -14.78
CA SER A 295 7.81 -9.04 -16.06
C SER A 295 7.28 -7.61 -15.94
N PHE A 296 7.70 -6.75 -16.85
CA PHE A 296 7.23 -5.37 -16.91
C PHE A 296 5.90 -5.28 -17.66
N VAL A 297 5.03 -4.39 -17.19
CA VAL A 297 3.68 -4.19 -17.70
C VAL A 297 3.58 -2.79 -18.26
N GLN A 298 3.15 -2.67 -19.51
CA GLN A 298 2.97 -1.39 -20.17
C GLN A 298 1.66 -0.73 -19.73
N TYR A 299 1.67 0.57 -19.51
CA TYR A 299 0.47 1.30 -19.08
C TYR A 299 -0.62 1.27 -20.15
N GLU A 300 -0.23 1.23 -21.42
CA GLU A 300 -1.13 1.14 -22.56
C GLU A 300 -1.94 -0.16 -22.53
N ASP A 301 -1.33 -1.26 -22.10
CA ASP A 301 -2.03 -2.56 -21.99
C ASP A 301 -3.00 -2.54 -20.80
N VAL A 302 -2.58 -1.97 -19.68
CA VAL A 302 -3.47 -1.77 -18.51
C VAL A 302 -4.67 -0.90 -18.87
N ALA A 303 -4.44 0.19 -19.61
CA ALA A 303 -5.48 1.12 -20.03
C ALA A 303 -6.47 0.47 -21.03
N LYS A 304 -5.96 -0.33 -21.98
CA LYS A 304 -6.81 -1.12 -22.89
C LYS A 304 -7.66 -2.14 -22.14
N ASP A 305 -7.06 -2.85 -21.19
CA ASP A 305 -7.76 -3.88 -20.39
C ASP A 305 -8.96 -3.30 -19.62
N ILE A 306 -8.91 -2.02 -19.23
CA ILE A 306 -9.98 -1.32 -18.53
C ILE A 306 -10.84 -0.42 -19.44
N GLY A 307 -10.61 -0.46 -20.76
CA GLY A 307 -11.43 0.25 -21.74
C GLY A 307 -11.20 1.76 -21.84
N LEU A 308 -10.03 2.25 -21.41
CA LEU A 308 -9.65 3.65 -21.57
C LEU A 308 -8.96 3.88 -22.92
N ASP A 309 -9.37 4.93 -23.61
CA ASP A 309 -8.71 5.36 -24.85
C ASP A 309 -7.41 6.09 -24.50
N VAL A 310 -6.28 5.50 -24.89
CA VAL A 310 -4.96 5.97 -24.46
C VAL A 310 -4.53 7.09 -25.40
N THR A 311 -4.72 8.35 -25.00
CA THR A 311 -3.87 9.42 -25.54
C THR A 311 -2.44 9.11 -25.11
N PRO A 312 -1.40 9.30 -25.96
CA PRO A 312 -0.03 9.04 -25.55
C PRO A 312 0.29 9.90 -24.33
N TRP A 313 0.22 9.32 -23.14
CA TRP A 313 0.71 9.97 -21.95
C TRP A 313 2.19 10.14 -22.18
N GLU A 314 2.72 11.33 -21.93
CA GLU A 314 4.15 11.52 -21.97
C GLU A 314 4.76 10.47 -21.02
N GLN A 315 5.51 9.52 -21.59
CA GLN A 315 6.05 8.34 -20.91
C GLN A 315 7.11 8.77 -19.89
N HIS A 316 6.67 9.35 -18.79
CA HIS A 316 7.53 9.83 -17.74
C HIS A 316 7.84 8.68 -16.78
N GLY A 317 8.86 7.90 -17.14
CA GLY A 317 9.77 7.22 -16.20
C GLY A 317 9.12 6.43 -15.07
N ARG A 318 8.01 5.73 -15.31
CA ARG A 318 7.44 4.77 -14.35
C ARG A 318 7.17 3.47 -15.06
N MET A 319 7.46 2.37 -14.38
CA MET A 319 7.29 1.02 -14.91
C MET A 319 6.47 0.20 -13.93
N LEU A 320 5.36 -0.37 -14.41
CA LEU A 320 4.63 -1.38 -13.66
C LEU A 320 5.35 -2.71 -13.80
N PHE A 321 5.37 -3.51 -12.74
CA PHE A 321 5.98 -4.82 -12.78
C PHE A 321 5.17 -5.86 -11.99
N ARG A 322 5.35 -7.10 -12.39
CA ARG A 322 5.00 -8.30 -11.63
C ARG A 322 6.23 -9.18 -11.54
N ALA A 323 6.56 -9.59 -10.32
CA ALA A 323 7.67 -10.47 -10.04
C ALA A 323 7.23 -11.68 -9.20
N GLU A 324 7.88 -12.81 -9.43
CA GLU A 324 7.67 -14.05 -8.69
C GLU A 324 8.97 -14.48 -8.02
N GLN A 325 8.90 -14.79 -6.73
CA GLN A 325 10.04 -15.24 -5.94
C GLN A 325 10.43 -16.68 -6.31
N LEU A 326 11.63 -16.87 -6.81
CA LEU A 326 12.13 -18.18 -7.26
C LEU A 326 12.92 -18.92 -6.17
N ARG A 327 13.48 -18.17 -5.22
CA ARG A 327 14.31 -18.70 -4.11
C ARG A 327 13.45 -19.07 -2.91
N PHE A 328 13.97 -20.02 -2.12
CA PHE A 328 13.44 -20.28 -0.79
C PHE A 328 13.81 -19.12 0.14
N SER A 329 12.88 -18.74 1.02
CA SER A 329 13.17 -17.81 2.11
C SER A 329 14.18 -18.41 3.09
N ASP A 330 14.75 -17.57 3.94
CA ASP A 330 15.61 -17.99 5.06
C ASP A 330 14.85 -18.98 5.96
N ALA A 331 13.57 -18.71 6.24
CA ALA A 331 12.72 -19.58 7.05
C ALA A 331 12.48 -20.96 6.40
N GLN A 332 12.32 -21.01 5.07
CA GLN A 332 12.19 -22.27 4.35
C GLN A 332 13.49 -23.05 4.38
N MET A 333 14.62 -22.39 4.12
CA MET A 333 15.94 -23.00 4.18
C MET A 333 16.25 -23.56 5.57
N GLU A 334 15.92 -22.81 6.62
CA GLU A 334 16.10 -23.26 8.00
C GLU A 334 15.20 -24.46 8.32
N SER A 335 13.94 -24.43 7.86
CA SER A 335 13.01 -25.56 8.03
C SER A 335 13.51 -26.83 7.32
N PHE A 336 14.14 -26.69 6.15
CA PHE A 336 14.78 -27.81 5.45
C PHE A 336 16.00 -28.34 6.18
N ARG A 337 16.87 -27.47 6.71
CA ARG A 337 18.05 -27.87 7.50
C ARG A 337 17.66 -28.65 8.74
N MET A 338 16.74 -28.11 9.54
CA MET A 338 16.21 -28.75 10.73
C MET A 338 15.54 -30.10 10.46
N HIS A 339 14.96 -30.28 9.27
CA HIS A 339 14.39 -31.58 8.89
C HIS A 339 15.47 -32.61 8.56
N PHE A 340 16.52 -32.18 7.85
CA PHE A 340 17.63 -33.05 7.47
C PHE A 340 18.44 -33.50 8.68
N GLU A 341 18.75 -32.59 9.61
CA GLU A 341 19.48 -32.91 10.85
C GLU A 341 18.73 -33.96 11.69
N ARG A 342 17.41 -33.84 11.85
CA ARG A 342 16.61 -34.87 12.56
C ARG A 342 16.65 -36.23 11.88
N MET A 343 16.64 -36.27 10.55
CA MET A 343 16.71 -37.54 9.82
C MET A 343 18.08 -38.21 9.95
N GLU A 344 19.15 -37.45 10.09
CA GLU A 344 20.49 -37.99 10.38
C GLU A 344 20.56 -38.52 11.81
N GLU A 345 20.04 -37.78 12.80
CA GLU A 345 19.95 -38.23 14.20
C GLU A 345 19.15 -39.53 14.34
N ASP A 346 17.97 -39.62 13.71
CA ASP A 346 17.13 -40.83 13.74
C ASP A 346 17.82 -42.04 13.07
N ALA A 347 18.57 -41.81 11.99
CA ALA A 347 19.29 -42.87 11.28
C ALA A 347 20.52 -43.38 12.07
N ASP A 348 21.18 -42.50 12.81
CA ASP A 348 22.27 -42.87 13.69
C ASP A 348 21.75 -43.69 14.88
N GLU A 349 20.62 -43.33 15.49
CA GLU A 349 20.00 -44.08 16.60
C GLU A 349 19.56 -45.50 16.19
N GLU A 350 18.95 -45.68 15.01
CA GLU A 350 18.61 -47.02 14.49
C GLU A 350 19.86 -47.89 14.23
N GLY A 351 20.98 -47.28 13.86
CA GLY A 351 22.26 -47.98 13.63
C GLY A 351 22.93 -48.50 14.90
N PHE A 352 22.58 -47.96 16.08
CA PHE A 352 23.12 -48.41 17.37
C PHE A 352 22.25 -49.46 18.07
N GLU A 353 20.99 -49.68 17.64
CA GLU A 353 20.13 -50.73 18.22
C GLU A 353 20.35 -52.13 17.61
N GLU A 354 21.15 -52.24 16.53
CA GLU A 354 21.45 -53.52 15.85
C GLU A 354 22.85 -54.13 16.16
N LEU A 355 23.62 -53.57 17.10
CA LEU A 355 24.94 -54.08 17.54
C LEU A 355 24.92 -54.54 19.01
#